data_AF-A0A7C9AJ71-F1
#
_entry.id   AF-A0A7C9AJ71-F1
#
_cell.length_a   1.000
_cell.length_b   1.000
_cell.length_c   1.000
_cell.angle_alpha   90.00
_cell.angle_beta   90.00
_cell.angle_gamma   90.00
#
_symmetry.space_group_name_H-M   'P 1'
#
loop_
_entity.id
_entity.type
_entity.pdbx_description
1 polymer ?
#
loop_
_entity_poly.entity_id
_entity_poly.type
_entity_poly.pdbx_seq_one_letter_code
_entity_poly.pdbx_strand_id
1 'polypeptide(L)'
;MGRNNGGNYTNPCLTMHQPWASLLVYGIKRVEGRSWPAPIRGRLWIHAAGKVPEPETIKAVEEFYREIYAVNGIKDIKFPENYPISRLLSGPSWLCRGGWMH
;
A
#
# COMPACT_ATOMS: atom_id res chain seq x y z
N MET A 1 -28.10 -8.62 17.76
CA MET A 1 -27.68 -9.50 16.64
C MET A 1 -26.45 -8.92 15.95
N GLY A 2 -25.25 -9.32 16.37
CA GLY A 2 -24.02 -8.97 15.66
C GLY A 2 -23.67 -10.07 14.66
N ARG A 3 -23.87 -9.83 13.36
CA ARG A 3 -23.43 -10.75 12.31
C ARG A 3 -21.90 -10.72 12.28
N ASN A 4 -21.26 -11.65 12.99
CA ASN A 4 -19.85 -11.96 12.80
C ASN A 4 -19.67 -12.55 11.40
N ASN A 5 -19.56 -11.67 10.42
CA ASN A 5 -19.21 -12.01 9.06
C ASN A 5 -17.68 -12.20 9.01
N GLY A 6 -17.21 -13.24 9.69
CA GLY A 6 -15.86 -13.78 9.51
C GLY A 6 -15.82 -14.45 8.15
N GLY A 7 -15.88 -13.66 7.08
CA GLY A 7 -15.63 -14.13 5.74
C GLY A 7 -14.21 -14.69 5.72
N ASN A 8 -14.07 -16.00 5.55
CA ASN A 8 -12.79 -16.63 5.27
C ASN A 8 -12.32 -16.15 3.90
N TYR A 9 -11.72 -14.96 3.84
CA TYR A 9 -11.09 -14.47 2.62
C TYR A 9 -9.85 -15.32 2.38
N THR A 10 -9.97 -16.33 1.51
CA THR A 10 -8.83 -17.07 0.99
C THR A 10 -8.12 -16.16 -0.02
N ASN A 11 -6.96 -15.62 0.36
CA ASN A 11 -6.10 -14.78 -0.47
C ASN A 11 -6.70 -13.39 -0.81
N PRO A 12 -6.98 -12.55 0.20
CA PRO A 12 -7.51 -11.22 -0.04
C PRO A 12 -6.49 -10.37 -0.81
N CYS A 13 -6.98 -9.51 -1.71
CA CYS A 13 -6.15 -8.59 -2.50
C CYS A 13 -6.64 -7.14 -2.31
N LEU A 14 -5.69 -6.22 -2.13
CA LEU A 14 -5.94 -4.78 -2.20
C LEU A 14 -5.45 -4.22 -3.52
N THR A 15 -6.36 -3.54 -4.22
CA THR A 15 -6.03 -2.70 -5.36
C THR A 15 -5.84 -1.24 -4.94
N MET A 16 -4.72 -0.65 -5.33
CA MET A 16 -4.38 0.75 -5.02
C MET A 16 -3.79 1.44 -6.26
N HIS A 17 -4.02 2.74 -6.41
CA HIS A 17 -3.43 3.52 -7.49
C HIS A 17 -1.93 3.73 -7.28
N GLN A 18 -1.19 3.86 -8.38
CA GLN A 18 0.18 4.32 -8.32
C GLN A 18 0.23 5.83 -7.99
N PRO A 19 1.29 6.32 -7.32
CA PRO A 19 2.51 5.59 -6.91
C PRO A 19 2.39 4.79 -5.60
N TRP A 20 1.29 4.92 -4.86
CA TRP A 20 1.16 4.36 -3.51
C TRP A 20 1.26 2.84 -3.44
N ALA A 21 0.80 2.12 -4.47
CA ALA A 21 0.89 0.66 -4.51
C ALA A 21 2.36 0.18 -4.46
N SER A 22 3.24 0.77 -5.27
CA SER A 22 4.68 0.45 -5.23
C SER A 22 5.33 0.91 -3.94
N LEU A 23 4.99 2.10 -3.42
CA LEU A 23 5.54 2.59 -2.16
C LEU A 23 5.20 1.69 -0.97
N LEU A 24 4.01 1.10 -0.99
CA LEU A 24 3.59 0.14 0.00
C LEU A 24 4.46 -1.11 -0.11
N VAL A 25 4.59 -1.71 -1.30
CA VAL A 25 5.44 -2.89 -1.52
C VAL A 25 6.91 -2.67 -1.16
N TYR A 26 7.45 -1.47 -1.41
CA TYR A 26 8.83 -1.10 -1.04
C TYR A 26 9.02 -0.78 0.45
N GLY A 27 7.94 -0.80 1.25
CA GLY A 27 8.00 -0.51 2.69
C GLY A 27 8.17 0.97 3.04
N ILE A 28 8.04 1.87 2.05
CA ILE A 28 8.10 3.33 2.24
C ILE A 28 6.78 3.83 2.81
N LYS A 29 5.65 3.36 2.26
CA LYS A 29 4.32 3.63 2.80
C LYS A 29 3.88 2.43 3.64
N ARG A 30 4.06 2.52 4.95
CA ARG A 30 3.75 1.41 5.87
C ARG A 30 2.26 1.28 6.17
N VAL A 31 1.52 2.38 6.11
CA VAL A 31 0.13 2.43 6.58
C VAL A 31 -0.82 2.89 5.49
N GLU A 32 -1.91 2.15 5.33
CA GLU A 32 -3.07 2.55 4.53
C GLU A 32 -4.32 2.62 5.42
N GLY A 33 -4.91 3.80 5.51
CA GLY A 33 -6.16 4.03 6.23
C GLY A 33 -7.34 3.95 5.28
N ARG A 34 -8.34 3.12 5.60
CA ARG A 34 -9.61 3.07 4.87
C ARG A 34 -10.75 3.55 5.74
N SER A 35 -11.74 4.20 5.13
CA SER A 35 -12.93 4.71 5.84
C SER A 35 -13.86 3.60 6.32
N TRP A 36 -13.72 2.38 5.80
CA TRP A 36 -14.47 1.21 6.24
C TRP A 36 -13.56 0.20 6.96
N PRO A 37 -14.03 -0.45 8.03
CA PRO A 37 -13.30 -1.52 8.69
C PRO A 37 -13.19 -2.70 7.73
N ALA A 38 -11.97 -3.07 7.35
CA ALA A 38 -11.71 -4.33 6.69
C ALA A 38 -11.59 -5.43 7.77
N PRO A 39 -12.50 -6.43 7.83
CA PRO A 39 -12.39 -7.54 8.79
C PRO A 39 -11.26 -8.52 8.44
N ILE A 40 -10.41 -8.18 7.49
CA ILE A 40 -9.32 -9.01 6.99
C ILE A 40 -8.16 -8.92 7.99
N ARG A 41 -7.73 -10.08 8.50
CA ARG A 41 -6.52 -10.21 9.30
C ARG A 41 -5.60 -11.25 8.68
N GLY A 42 -4.32 -10.93 8.58
CA GLY A 42 -3.33 -11.82 7.99
C GLY A 42 -2.89 -11.35 6.61
N ARG A 43 -2.38 -12.31 5.82
CA ARG A 43 -1.66 -12.05 4.56
C ARG A 43 -2.59 -11.47 3.51
N LEU A 44 -2.14 -10.40 2.86
CA LEU A 44 -2.86 -9.67 1.82
C LEU A 44 -1.97 -9.48 0.60
N TRP A 45 -2.56 -9.59 -0.58
CA TRP A 45 -1.93 -9.30 -1.87
C TRP A 45 -2.07 -7.82 -2.23
N ILE A 46 -1.08 -7.25 -2.92
CA ILE A 46 -1.14 -5.86 -3.40
C ILE A 46 -1.16 -5.83 -4.93
N HIS A 47 -2.18 -5.18 -5.48
CA HIS A 47 -2.39 -4.97 -6.89
C HIS A 47 -2.34 -3.47 -7.22
N ALA A 48 -1.58 -3.13 -8.27
CA ALA A 48 -1.57 -1.78 -8.84
C ALA A 48 -2.78 -1.59 -9.75
N ALA A 49 -3.59 -0.57 -9.49
CA ALA A 49 -4.72 -0.20 -10.34
C ALA A 49 -4.25 0.26 -11.73
N GLY A 50 -5.18 0.33 -12.68
CA GLY A 50 -4.87 0.65 -14.08
C GLY A 50 -4.65 2.14 -14.41
N LYS A 51 -4.83 3.05 -13.45
CA LYS A 51 -4.62 4.48 -13.69
C LYS A 51 -3.14 4.78 -13.79
N VAL A 52 -2.71 5.33 -14.93
CA VAL A 52 -1.35 5.85 -15.11
C VAL A 52 -1.15 7.03 -14.14
N PRO A 53 -0.12 7.00 -13.28
CA PRO A 53 0.22 8.13 -12.42
C PRO A 53 0.82 9.26 -13.24
N GLU A 54 0.39 10.49 -12.98
CA GLU A 54 1.01 11.69 -13.56
C GLU A 54 2.44 11.86 -13.02
N PRO A 55 3.43 12.23 -13.84
CA PRO A 55 4.82 12.43 -13.40
C PRO A 55 4.97 13.39 -12.23
N GLU A 56 4.17 14.46 -12.21
CA GLU A 56 4.14 15.46 -11.15
C GLU A 56 3.64 14.85 -9.83
N THR A 57 2.66 13.94 -9.91
CA THR A 57 2.14 13.23 -8.73
C THR A 57 3.19 12.29 -8.17
N ILE A 58 3.92 11.56 -9.03
CA ILE A 58 5.02 10.69 -8.58
C ILE A 58 6.05 11.53 -7.83
N LYS A 59 6.54 12.61 -8.45
CA LYS A 59 7.54 13.48 -7.87
C LYS A 59 7.10 14.09 -6.53
N ALA A 60 5.88 14.64 -6.48
CA ALA A 60 5.34 15.23 -5.25
C ALA A 60 5.25 14.20 -4.12
N VAL A 61 4.84 12.96 -4.42
CA VAL A 61 4.77 11.90 -3.41
C VAL A 61 6.16 11.46 -2.97
N GLU A 62 7.12 11.30 -3.88
CA GLU A 62 8.51 10.96 -3.52
C GLU A 62 9.15 12.02 -2.64
N GLU A 63 9.02 13.29 -3.01
CA GLU A 63 9.53 14.43 -2.21
C GLU A 63 8.90 14.45 -0.82
N PHE A 64 7.58 14.29 -0.73
CA PHE A 64 6.87 14.21 0.54
C PHE A 64 7.42 13.11 1.46
N TYR A 65 7.63 11.89 0.94
CA TYR A 65 8.21 10.82 1.75
C TYR A 65 9.68 11.08 2.08
N ARG A 66 10.48 11.64 1.15
CA ARG A 66 11.87 12.03 1.44
C ARG A 66 11.95 12.97 2.63
N GLU A 67 11.10 13.99 2.67
CA GLU A 67 11.06 14.95 3.77
C GLU A 67 10.68 14.30 5.09
N ILE A 68 9.62 13.49 5.10
CA ILE A 68 9.17 12.78 6.32
C ILE A 68 10.27 11.92 6.91
N TYR A 69 10.96 11.14 6.08
CA TYR A 69 12.03 10.26 6.53
C TYR A 69 13.31 11.04 6.87
N ALA A 70 13.59 12.16 6.20
CA ALA A 70 14.70 13.04 6.53
C ALA A 70 14.53 13.65 7.93
N VAL A 71 13.31 14.03 8.32
CA VAL A 71 12.98 14.47 9.70
C VAL A 71 13.28 13.36 10.71
N ASN A 72 13.09 12.09 10.33
CA ASN A 72 13.44 10.93 11.15
C ASN A 72 14.93 10.53 11.06
N GLY A 73 15.77 11.33 10.41
CA GLY A 73 17.21 11.08 10.25
C GLY A 73 17.58 10.04 9.18
N ILE A 74 16.62 9.53 8.41
CA ILE A 74 16.82 8.54 7.35
C ILE A 74 16.90 9.25 6.00
N LYS A 75 18.08 9.25 5.38
CA LYS A 75 18.33 9.94 4.10
C LYS A 75 18.49 9.00 2.90
N ASP A 76 18.80 7.72 3.14
CA ASP A 76 18.99 6.72 2.08
C ASP A 76 17.70 5.92 1.83
N ILE A 77 16.71 6.58 1.21
CA ILE A 77 15.47 5.91 0.79
C ILE A 77 15.58 5.62 -0.70
N LYS A 78 15.39 4.35 -1.06
CA LYS A 78 15.39 3.89 -2.44
C LYS A 78 13.95 3.80 -2.95
N PHE A 79 13.60 4.73 -3.83
CA PHE A 79 12.32 4.72 -4.52
C PHE A 79 12.34 3.73 -5.69
N PRO A 80 11.16 3.21 -6.11
CA PRO A 80 11.04 2.37 -7.29
C PRO A 80 11.44 3.14 -8.56
N GLU A 81 12.18 2.51 -9.46
CA GLU A 81 12.48 3.08 -10.78
C GLU A 81 11.24 3.12 -11.69
N ASN A 82 10.30 2.20 -11.47
CA ASN A 82 9.12 2.03 -12.32
C ASN A 82 7.86 1.80 -11.47
N TYR A 83 6.73 2.34 -11.96
CA TYR A 83 5.41 2.22 -11.32
C TYR A 83 4.45 1.46 -12.25
N PRO A 84 4.55 0.12 -12.33
CA PRO A 84 3.69 -0.68 -13.21
C PRO A 84 2.22 -0.58 -12.79
N ILE A 85 1.33 -0.52 -13.78
CA ILE A 85 -0.13 -0.48 -13.60
C ILE A 85 -0.76 -1.81 -13.99
N SER A 86 -1.99 -2.07 -13.53
CA SER A 86 -2.75 -3.30 -13.83
C SER A 86 -1.95 -4.59 -13.55
N ARG A 87 -1.18 -4.59 -12.46
CA ARG A 87 -0.25 -5.67 -12.14
C ARG A 87 -0.26 -6.00 -10.66
N LEU A 88 -0.20 -7.30 -10.36
CA LEU A 88 0.04 -7.81 -9.01
C LEU A 88 1.50 -7.57 -8.64
N LEU A 89 1.74 -6.79 -7.59
CA LEU A 89 3.09 -6.31 -7.25
C LEU A 89 3.80 -7.18 -6.21
N SER A 90 3.05 -7.77 -5.29
CA SER A 90 3.64 -8.53 -4.18
C SER A 90 2.78 -9.72 -3.76
N GLY A 91 3.46 -10.71 -3.18
CA GLY A 91 2.84 -11.90 -2.62
C GLY A 91 2.13 -11.66 -1.28
N PRO A 92 1.52 -12.71 -0.69
CA PRO A 92 0.79 -12.65 0.57
C PRO A 92 1.79 -12.56 1.73
N SER A 93 2.37 -11.38 1.93
CA SER A 93 3.26 -11.06 3.04
C SER A 93 2.77 -9.86 3.87
N TRP A 94 1.88 -9.04 3.33
CA TRP A 94 1.35 -7.86 4.02
C TRP A 94 0.35 -8.25 5.09
N LEU A 95 0.47 -7.67 6.28
CA LEU A 95 -0.43 -7.96 7.39
C LEU A 95 -1.50 -6.88 7.50
N CYS A 96 -2.75 -7.23 7.21
CA CYS A 96 -3.88 -6.37 7.58
C CYS A 96 -4.20 -6.59 9.07
N ARG A 97 -4.24 -5.51 9.87
CA ARG A 97 -4.65 -5.52 11.27
C ARG A 97 -5.73 -4.46 11.50
N GLY A 98 -6.99 -4.88 11.53
CA GLY A 98 -8.10 -4.08 12.08
C GLY A 98 -8.29 -2.72 11.43
N GLY A 99 -8.32 -2.67 10.09
CA GLY A 99 -8.49 -1.42 9.32
C GLY A 99 -7.18 -0.71 8.96
N TRP A 100 -6.05 -1.16 9.50
CA TRP A 100 -4.71 -0.65 9.19
C TRP A 100 -3.88 -1.74 8.51
N MET A 101 -3.05 -1.35 7.55
CA MET A 101 -2.08 -2.24 6.90
C MET A 101 -0.68 -1.90 7.42
N HIS A 102 0.17 -2.90 7.63
CA HIS A 102 1.56 -2.77 8.13
C HIS A 102 2.47 -3.78 7.46
#